data_AF-A0AB34BJA7-F1
#
_entry.id   AF-A0AB34BJA7-F1
#
_cell.length_a   1.000
_cell.length_b   1.000
_cell.length_c   1.000
_cell.angle_alpha   90.00
_cell.angle_beta   90.00
_cell.angle_gamma   90.00
#
_symmetry.space_group_name_H-M   'P 1'
#
loop_
_entity.id
_entity.type
_entity.pdbx_description
1 polymer ?
#
loop_
_entity_poly.entity_id
_entity_poly.type
_entity_poly.pdbx_seq_one_letter_code
_entity_poly.pdbx_strand_id
1 'polypeptide(L)'
;MQMMNKNGFSRCAEFYIGRLRKEGRHSTAHVYKNAIFSFSKFCGTSNVSFRQITRERLRRYGQYLYECGLKPNTISTYMRMLRSIYNRGVEAGSAPYVPRLFHDVYTGVDVRQKKALPIGELRRLLYEDPKSERLRRTQAIAALMFQFCGMSFADLAHLEKSALDQNVLRYNRIKTKTPMSVEILDTAKEMINRLRSN
;
A
#
# COMPACT_ATOMS: atom_id res chain seq x y z
N MET A 1 30.18 -7.14 -23.51
CA MET A 1 29.71 -6.84 -22.14
C MET A 1 29.44 -5.33 -22.04
N GLN A 2 28.18 -4.91 -22.19
CA GLN A 2 27.83 -3.47 -22.19
C GLN A 2 28.03 -2.91 -20.78
N MET A 3 28.84 -1.85 -20.66
CA MET A 3 29.06 -1.13 -19.41
C MET A 3 27.72 -0.65 -18.84
N MET A 4 27.36 -1.14 -17.65
CA MET A 4 26.20 -0.67 -16.89
C MET A 4 26.38 0.82 -16.57
N ASN A 5 25.65 1.67 -17.29
CA ASN A 5 25.66 3.11 -17.07
C ASN A 5 25.28 3.39 -15.60
N LYS A 6 26.21 4.00 -14.86
CA LYS A 6 26.12 4.19 -13.40
C LYS A 6 24.99 5.14 -12.97
N ASN A 7 24.33 5.82 -13.92
CA ASN A 7 23.32 6.85 -13.68
C ASN A 7 21.97 6.55 -14.39
N GLY A 8 21.63 5.28 -14.60
CA GLY A 8 20.37 4.86 -15.24
C GLY A 8 19.13 5.07 -14.36
N PHE A 9 17.96 5.22 -15.00
CA PHE A 9 16.67 5.34 -14.32
C PHE A 9 16.34 4.06 -13.52
N SER A 10 16.62 2.87 -14.08
CA SER A 10 16.47 1.59 -13.37
C SER A 10 17.29 1.55 -12.08
N ARG A 11 18.54 2.03 -12.12
CA ARG A 11 19.43 2.05 -10.96
C ARG A 11 18.95 3.03 -9.88
N CYS A 12 18.47 4.22 -10.30
CA CYS A 12 17.84 5.16 -9.38
C CYS A 12 16.66 4.53 -8.64
N ALA A 13 15.84 3.74 -9.36
CA ALA A 13 14.74 3.01 -8.78
C ALA A 13 15.20 1.92 -7.80
N GLU A 14 16.18 1.11 -8.18
CA GLU A 14 16.74 0.05 -7.33
C GLU A 14 17.30 0.59 -6.01
N PHE A 15 18.04 1.70 -6.07
CA PHE A 15 18.53 2.38 -4.87
C PHE A 15 17.37 2.80 -3.96
N TYR A 16 16.34 3.42 -4.52
CA TYR A 16 15.20 3.86 -3.73
C TYR A 16 14.36 2.70 -3.18
N ILE A 17 14.15 1.64 -3.96
CA ILE A 17 13.51 0.39 -3.51
C ILE A 17 14.32 -0.24 -2.36
N GLY A 18 15.65 -0.26 -2.47
CA GLY A 18 16.56 -0.73 -1.42
C GLY A 18 16.41 0.07 -0.13
N ARG A 19 16.36 1.41 -0.22
CA ARG A 19 16.08 2.28 0.94
C ARG A 19 14.74 1.98 1.59
N LEU A 20 13.66 1.89 0.81
CA LEU A 20 12.33 1.56 1.32
C LEU A 20 12.31 0.22 2.07
N ARG A 21 13.06 -0.79 1.60
CA ARG A 21 13.19 -2.07 2.30
C ARG A 21 13.94 -1.95 3.61
N LYS A 22 15.03 -1.17 3.66
CA LYS A 22 15.76 -0.89 4.91
C LYS A 22 14.89 -0.13 5.93
N GLU A 23 13.98 0.71 5.46
CA GLU A 23 12.97 1.40 6.28
C GLU A 23 11.79 0.48 6.70
N GLY A 24 11.78 -0.80 6.33
CA GLY A 24 10.67 -1.74 6.62
C GLY A 24 9.42 -1.50 5.76
N ARG A 25 9.47 -0.63 4.75
CA ARG A 25 8.34 -0.24 3.88
C ARG A 25 8.18 -1.19 2.69
N HIS A 26 8.11 -2.48 2.98
CA HIS A 26 8.12 -3.55 1.97
C HIS A 26 6.99 -3.45 0.95
N SER A 27 5.76 -3.15 1.38
CA SER A 27 4.62 -3.00 0.46
C SER A 27 4.83 -1.83 -0.50
N THR A 28 5.36 -0.70 -0.02
CA THR A 28 5.70 0.44 -0.89
C THR A 28 6.81 0.06 -1.87
N ALA A 29 7.88 -0.58 -1.38
CA ALA A 29 8.98 -1.06 -2.23
C ALA A 29 8.49 -2.02 -3.34
N HIS A 30 7.53 -2.88 -3.02
CA HIS A 30 6.92 -3.80 -3.99
C HIS A 30 6.19 -3.06 -5.12
N VAL A 31 5.44 -2.01 -4.81
CA VAL A 31 4.75 -1.20 -5.84
C VAL A 31 5.74 -0.50 -6.78
N TYR A 32 6.83 0.06 -6.25
CA TYR A 32 7.90 0.64 -7.09
C TYR A 32 8.57 -0.43 -7.96
N LYS A 33 8.86 -1.61 -7.40
CA LYS A 33 9.44 -2.74 -8.14
C LYS A 33 8.56 -3.15 -9.32
N ASN A 34 7.25 -3.31 -9.10
CA ASN A 34 6.32 -3.72 -10.15
C ASN A 34 6.15 -2.66 -11.24
N ALA A 35 6.08 -1.37 -10.86
CA ALA A 35 6.00 -0.28 -11.82
C ALA A 35 7.23 -0.24 -12.74
N ILE A 36 8.44 -0.36 -12.18
CA ILE A 36 9.67 -0.44 -12.97
C ILE A 36 9.73 -1.68 -13.83
N PHE A 37 9.43 -2.85 -13.25
CA PHE A 37 9.46 -4.09 -14.01
C PHE A 37 8.51 -4.03 -15.23
N SER A 38 7.29 -3.52 -15.02
CA SER A 38 6.32 -3.34 -16.08
C SER A 38 6.80 -2.34 -17.14
N PHE A 39 7.39 -1.21 -16.73
CA PHE A 39 7.92 -0.22 -17.68
C PHE A 39 9.14 -0.72 -18.45
N SER A 40 10.04 -1.45 -17.80
CA SER A 40 11.19 -2.11 -18.42
C SER A 40 10.74 -3.14 -19.45
N LYS A 41 9.73 -3.96 -19.13
CA LYS A 41 9.12 -4.91 -20.07
C LYS A 41 8.55 -4.18 -21.30
N PHE A 42 7.82 -3.08 -21.09
CA PHE A 42 7.31 -2.25 -22.18
C PHE A 42 8.44 -1.64 -23.03
N CYS A 43 9.54 -1.22 -22.42
CA CYS A 43 10.69 -0.68 -23.13
C CYS A 43 11.56 -1.74 -23.83
N GLY A 44 11.30 -3.03 -23.61
CA GLY A 44 12.11 -4.13 -24.16
C GLY A 44 13.54 -4.17 -23.61
N THR A 45 13.80 -3.57 -22.43
CA THR A 45 15.14 -3.54 -21.83
C THR A 45 15.08 -3.66 -20.31
N SER A 46 16.07 -4.33 -19.73
CA SER A 46 16.22 -4.43 -18.27
C SER A 46 16.75 -3.14 -17.64
N ASN A 47 17.47 -2.31 -18.40
CA ASN A 47 18.12 -1.11 -17.90
C ASN A 47 17.65 0.14 -18.64
N VAL A 48 16.59 0.75 -18.11
CA VAL A 48 16.01 1.98 -18.64
C VAL A 48 16.90 3.17 -18.25
N SER A 49 17.23 4.00 -19.24
CA SER A 49 17.92 5.28 -19.06
C SER A 49 16.92 6.43 -18.87
N PHE A 50 17.34 7.53 -18.23
CA PHE A 50 16.50 8.73 -18.10
C PHE A 50 16.07 9.32 -19.45
N ARG A 51 16.89 9.16 -20.50
CA ARG A 51 16.57 9.61 -21.87
C ARG A 51 15.36 8.87 -22.47
N GLN A 52 15.04 7.68 -21.97
CA GLN A 52 13.85 6.93 -22.39
C GLN A 52 12.58 7.38 -21.66
N ILE A 53 12.68 8.23 -20.63
CA ILE A 53 11.52 8.81 -19.96
C ILE A 53 11.11 10.08 -20.71
N THR A 54 10.30 9.90 -21.74
CA THR A 54 9.74 10.99 -22.55
C THR A 54 8.23 11.02 -22.44
N ARG A 55 7.61 12.18 -22.70
CA ARG A 55 6.14 12.33 -22.70
C ARG A 55 5.46 11.29 -23.58
N GLU A 56 5.97 11.11 -24.80
CA GLU A 56 5.40 10.17 -25.76
C GLU A 56 5.51 8.72 -25.29
N ARG A 57 6.65 8.32 -24.71
CA ARG A 57 6.81 6.96 -24.16
C ARG A 57 5.91 6.72 -22.97
N LEU A 58 5.75 7.71 -22.08
CA LEU A 58 4.82 7.63 -20.95
C LEU A 58 3.37 7.51 -21.44
N ARG A 59 2.97 8.28 -22.46
CA ARG A 59 1.63 8.19 -23.08
C ARG A 59 1.37 6.80 -23.65
N ARG A 60 2.30 6.29 -24.48
CA ARG A 60 2.21 4.93 -25.06
C ARG A 60 2.19 3.85 -23.99
N TYR A 61 2.98 4.01 -22.94
CA TYR A 61 2.97 3.07 -21.81
C TYR A 61 1.62 3.08 -21.09
N GLY A 62 1.01 4.24 -20.87
CA GLY A 62 -0.33 4.35 -20.29
C GLY A 62 -1.38 3.62 -21.12
N GLN A 63 -1.33 3.79 -22.44
CA GLN A 63 -2.21 3.10 -23.39
C GLN A 63 -1.98 1.59 -23.37
N TYR A 64 -0.72 1.14 -23.39
CA TYR A 64 -0.37 -0.27 -23.28
C TYR A 64 -0.94 -0.92 -22.01
N LEU A 65 -0.84 -0.24 -20.86
CA LEU A 65 -1.41 -0.76 -19.62
C LEU A 65 -2.94 -0.84 -19.66
N TYR A 66 -3.60 0.11 -20.31
CA TYR A 66 -5.04 0.10 -20.52
C TYR A 66 -5.48 -1.06 -21.42
N GLU A 67 -4.78 -1.27 -22.53
CA GLU A 67 -5.01 -2.41 -23.45
C GLU A 67 -4.76 -3.76 -22.77
N CYS A 68 -3.84 -3.82 -21.82
CA CYS A 68 -3.64 -4.98 -20.94
C CYS A 68 -4.76 -5.17 -19.89
N GLY A 69 -5.83 -4.37 -19.94
CA GLY A 69 -6.99 -4.48 -19.05
C GLY A 69 -6.79 -3.90 -17.65
N LEU A 70 -5.70 -3.15 -17.40
CA LEU A 70 -5.47 -2.57 -16.07
C LEU A 70 -6.44 -1.41 -15.81
N LYS A 71 -6.95 -1.36 -14.57
CA LYS A 71 -7.85 -0.28 -14.14
C LYS A 71 -7.09 1.04 -13.96
N PRO A 72 -7.76 2.20 -14.10
CA PRO A 72 -7.14 3.53 -14.00
C PRO A 72 -6.29 3.74 -12.74
N ASN A 73 -6.71 3.20 -11.59
CA ASN A 73 -5.95 3.31 -10.34
C ASN A 73 -4.60 2.58 -10.37
N THR A 74 -4.53 1.43 -11.03
CA THR A 74 -3.27 0.70 -11.19
C THR A 74 -2.34 1.45 -12.14
N ILE A 75 -2.88 1.93 -13.26
CA ILE A 75 -2.14 2.76 -14.24
C ILE A 75 -1.57 4.01 -13.56
N SER A 76 -2.41 4.76 -12.84
CA SER A 76 -1.98 5.94 -12.07
C SER A 76 -0.94 5.61 -11.02
N THR A 77 -1.07 4.48 -10.34
CA THR A 77 -0.08 4.05 -9.36
C THR A 77 1.28 3.86 -10.04
N TYR A 78 1.35 3.18 -11.18
CA TYR A 78 2.60 3.02 -11.92
C TYR A 78 3.16 4.37 -12.39
N MET A 79 2.33 5.25 -12.98
CA MET A 79 2.77 6.58 -13.41
C MET A 79 3.32 7.42 -12.26
N ARG A 80 2.68 7.38 -11.08
CA ARG A 80 3.17 8.07 -9.88
C ARG A 80 4.50 7.51 -9.38
N MET A 81 4.71 6.20 -9.43
CA MET A 81 6.01 5.60 -9.06
C MET A 81 7.10 6.02 -10.03
N LEU A 82 6.85 5.96 -11.34
CA LEU A 82 7.80 6.39 -12.37
C LEU A 82 8.14 7.88 -12.23
N ARG A 83 7.14 8.73 -11.99
CA ARG A 83 7.35 10.17 -11.71
C ARG A 83 8.21 10.39 -10.48
N SER A 84 7.92 9.66 -9.41
CA SER A 84 8.65 9.73 -8.15
C SER A 84 10.13 9.31 -8.29
N ILE A 85 10.42 8.30 -9.13
CA ILE A 85 11.79 7.89 -9.48
C ILE A 85 12.46 8.97 -10.35
N TYR A 86 11.75 9.49 -11.34
CA TYR A 86 12.30 10.52 -12.23
C TYR A 86 12.73 11.76 -11.45
N ASN A 87 11.85 12.25 -10.58
CA ASN A 87 12.12 13.43 -9.74
C ASN A 87 13.34 13.21 -8.84
N ARG A 88 13.52 12.02 -8.27
CA ARG A 88 14.74 11.68 -7.51
C ARG A 88 15.99 11.71 -8.37
N GLY A 89 15.90 11.27 -9.61
CA GLY A 89 16.97 11.39 -10.59
C GLY A 89 17.33 12.84 -10.90
N VAL A 90 16.32 13.72 -10.98
CA VAL A 90 16.52 15.16 -11.15
C VAL A 90 17.18 15.78 -9.93
N GLU A 91 16.69 15.48 -8.72
CA GLU A 91 17.28 15.94 -7.45
C GLU A 91 18.74 15.48 -7.30
N ALA A 92 19.08 14.29 -7.80
CA ALA A 92 20.43 13.74 -7.79
C ALA A 92 21.31 14.22 -8.97
N GLY A 93 20.85 15.16 -9.80
CA GLY A 93 21.59 15.66 -10.97
C GLY A 93 21.80 14.63 -12.09
N SER A 94 21.12 13.48 -12.04
CA SER A 94 21.23 12.39 -13.02
C SER A 94 20.31 12.57 -14.24
N ALA A 95 19.35 13.49 -14.16
CA ALA A 95 18.41 13.82 -15.24
C ALA A 95 18.09 15.32 -15.24
N PRO A 96 17.80 15.92 -16.41
CA PRO A 96 17.35 17.30 -16.46
C PRO A 96 15.92 17.42 -15.92
N TYR A 97 15.59 18.57 -15.33
CA TYR A 97 14.19 18.90 -15.03
C TYR A 97 13.44 19.20 -16.34
N VAL A 98 12.39 18.44 -16.61
CA VAL A 98 11.51 18.66 -17.77
C VAL A 98 10.12 19.08 -17.28
N PRO A 99 9.71 20.34 -17.51
CA PRO A 99 8.39 20.82 -17.11
C PRO A 99 7.27 19.94 -17.69
N ARG A 100 6.27 19.62 -16.87
CA ARG A 100 5.06 18.89 -17.26
C ARG A 100 5.32 17.52 -17.93
N LEU A 101 6.44 16.85 -17.63
CA LEU A 101 6.79 15.54 -18.23
C LEU A 101 5.71 14.45 -18.07
N PHE A 102 4.97 14.46 -16.96
CA PHE A 102 3.91 13.49 -16.66
C PHE A 102 2.50 14.09 -16.81
N HIS A 103 2.36 15.27 -17.44
CA HIS A 103 1.08 15.98 -17.52
C HIS A 103 0.03 15.25 -18.36
N ASP A 104 0.47 14.58 -19.43
CA ASP A 104 -0.44 13.95 -20.40
C ASP A 104 -0.77 12.50 -20.05
N VAL A 105 -0.41 12.06 -18.83
CA VAL A 105 -0.74 10.73 -18.31
C VAL A 105 -1.56 10.84 -17.04
N TYR A 106 -2.49 9.91 -16.84
CA TYR A 106 -3.32 9.90 -15.65
C TYR A 106 -2.49 9.58 -14.39
N THR A 107 -2.39 10.55 -13.48
CA THR A 107 -1.77 10.38 -12.14
C THR A 107 -2.76 10.65 -10.99
N GLY A 108 -4.06 10.69 -11.29
CA GLY A 108 -5.12 10.95 -10.32
C GLY A 108 -5.48 9.73 -9.47
N VAL A 109 -6.38 9.90 -8.51
CA VAL A 109 -6.97 8.80 -7.74
C VAL A 109 -8.45 8.71 -8.11
N ASP A 110 -8.87 7.53 -8.56
CA ASP A 110 -10.27 7.23 -8.87
C ASP A 110 -10.96 6.68 -7.62
N VAL A 111 -11.91 7.43 -7.08
CA VAL A 111 -12.57 7.17 -5.78
C VAL A 111 -13.88 6.38 -5.94
N ARG A 112 -14.19 5.88 -7.15
CA ARG A 112 -15.52 5.36 -7.53
C ARG A 112 -16.09 4.16 -6.75
N GLN A 113 -15.39 3.57 -5.78
CA GLN A 113 -15.91 2.43 -5.01
C GLN A 113 -16.21 2.78 -3.55
N LYS A 114 -17.48 2.71 -3.16
CA LYS A 114 -17.91 2.73 -1.75
C LYS A 114 -17.36 1.47 -1.09
N LYS A 115 -16.40 1.64 -0.17
CA LYS A 115 -15.76 0.52 0.56
C LYS A 115 -16.47 0.16 1.86
N ALA A 116 -17.38 1.00 2.33
CA ALA A 116 -18.10 0.79 3.58
C ALA A 116 -19.22 -0.24 3.39
N LEU A 117 -19.31 -1.20 4.32
CA LEU A 117 -20.43 -2.12 4.40
C LEU A 117 -21.73 -1.35 4.69
N PRO A 118 -22.85 -1.67 4.03
CA PRO A 118 -24.17 -1.22 4.44
C PRO A 118 -24.47 -1.63 5.88
N ILE A 119 -25.33 -0.87 6.58
CA ILE A 119 -25.66 -1.13 7.99
C ILE A 119 -26.24 -2.53 8.22
N GLY A 120 -27.05 -3.02 7.27
CA GLY A 120 -27.59 -4.38 7.30
C GLY A 120 -26.45 -5.41 7.31
N GLU A 121 -25.53 -5.35 6.35
CA GLU A 121 -24.40 -6.27 6.26
C GLU A 121 -23.47 -6.18 7.46
N LEU A 122 -23.24 -4.97 8.00
CA LEU A 122 -22.45 -4.80 9.22
C LEU A 122 -23.12 -5.49 10.42
N ARG A 123 -24.44 -5.36 10.57
CA ARG A 123 -25.20 -6.04 11.63
C ARG A 123 -25.09 -7.56 11.49
N ARG A 124 -25.20 -8.07 10.26
CA ARG A 124 -25.02 -9.50 9.97
C ARG A 124 -23.62 -9.97 10.38
N LEU A 125 -22.60 -9.23 9.95
CA LEU A 125 -21.20 -9.54 10.24
C LEU A 125 -20.93 -9.59 11.75
N LEU A 126 -21.49 -8.67 12.54
CA LEU A 126 -21.17 -8.52 13.96
C LEU A 126 -22.04 -9.35 14.91
N TYR A 127 -23.27 -9.69 14.54
CA TYR A 127 -24.25 -10.24 15.49
C TYR A 127 -24.98 -11.51 15.04
N GLU A 128 -25.05 -11.82 13.74
CA GLU A 128 -25.70 -13.06 13.29
C GLU A 128 -24.79 -14.27 13.53
N ASP A 129 -25.36 -15.41 13.93
CA ASP A 129 -24.57 -16.62 14.16
C ASP A 129 -24.01 -17.18 12.83
N PRO A 130 -22.67 -17.25 12.65
CA PRO A 130 -22.07 -17.73 11.43
C PRO A 130 -22.00 -19.28 11.36
N LYS A 131 -22.67 -19.98 12.28
CA LYS A 131 -22.90 -21.45 12.32
C LYS A 131 -21.68 -22.34 12.51
N SER A 132 -20.46 -21.86 12.27
CA SER A 132 -19.22 -22.61 12.51
C SER A 132 -18.33 -21.92 13.54
N GLU A 133 -17.60 -22.72 14.32
CA GLU A 133 -16.67 -22.20 15.33
C GLU A 133 -15.56 -21.32 14.74
N ARG A 134 -14.99 -21.74 13.60
CA ARG A 134 -13.97 -20.94 12.88
C ARG A 134 -14.50 -19.57 12.48
N LEU A 135 -15.75 -19.50 12.01
CA LEU A 135 -16.35 -18.21 11.67
C LEU A 135 -16.75 -17.41 12.91
N ARG A 136 -17.19 -18.05 14.01
CA ARG A 136 -17.44 -17.39 15.29
C ARG A 136 -16.16 -16.72 15.84
N ARG A 137 -15.01 -17.41 15.76
CA ARG A 137 -13.69 -16.83 16.08
C ARG A 137 -13.36 -15.62 15.18
N THR A 138 -13.62 -15.75 13.88
CA THR A 138 -13.39 -14.66 12.91
C THR A 138 -14.29 -13.45 13.16
N GLN A 139 -15.56 -13.68 13.49
CA GLN A 139 -16.53 -12.66 13.87
C GLN A 139 -16.10 -11.92 15.15
N ALA A 140 -15.65 -12.65 16.17
CA ALA A 140 -15.13 -12.05 17.40
C ALA A 140 -13.92 -11.13 17.12
N ILE A 141 -13.00 -11.56 16.25
CA ILE A 141 -11.87 -10.73 15.80
C ILE A 141 -12.37 -9.46 15.09
N ALA A 142 -13.33 -9.58 14.16
CA ALA A 142 -13.91 -8.44 13.46
C ALA A 142 -14.62 -7.47 14.41
N ALA A 143 -15.35 -7.99 15.40
CA ALA A 143 -16.04 -7.20 16.42
C ALA A 143 -15.06 -6.46 17.34
N LEU A 144 -13.92 -7.08 17.69
CA LEU A 144 -12.85 -6.40 18.42
C LEU A 144 -12.21 -5.28 17.59
N MET A 145 -11.89 -5.54 16.32
CA MET A 145 -11.38 -4.50 15.42
C MET A 145 -12.34 -3.30 15.33
N PHE A 146 -13.64 -3.57 15.26
CA PHE A 146 -14.67 -2.53 15.24
C PHE A 146 -14.72 -1.74 16.56
N GLN A 147 -14.79 -2.42 17.71
CA GLN A 147 -14.80 -1.80 19.04
C GLN A 147 -13.54 -1.00 19.35
N PHE A 148 -12.38 -1.38 18.80
CA PHE A 148 -11.13 -0.63 18.92
C PHE A 148 -11.03 0.51 17.89
N CYS A 149 -12.15 1.20 17.67
CA CYS A 149 -12.28 2.33 16.74
C CYS A 149 -11.80 2.02 15.31
N GLY A 150 -12.11 0.82 14.81
CA GLY A 150 -11.70 0.40 13.46
C GLY A 150 -10.20 0.11 13.35
N MET A 151 -9.61 -0.53 14.36
CA MET A 151 -8.23 -1.00 14.33
C MET A 151 -7.99 -1.89 13.11
N SER A 152 -6.81 -1.76 12.47
CA SER A 152 -6.47 -2.63 11.33
C SER A 152 -6.11 -4.04 11.80
N PHE A 153 -6.32 -5.04 10.94
CA PHE A 153 -5.97 -6.42 11.27
C PHE A 153 -4.47 -6.57 11.59
N ALA A 154 -3.61 -5.86 10.86
CA ALA A 154 -2.18 -5.89 11.12
C ALA A 154 -1.85 -5.40 12.54
N ASP A 155 -2.45 -4.27 12.96
CA ASP A 155 -2.27 -3.74 14.31
C ASP A 155 -2.75 -4.73 15.37
N LEU A 156 -3.94 -5.33 15.19
CA LEU A 156 -4.48 -6.31 16.11
C LEU A 156 -3.58 -7.55 16.21
N ALA A 157 -3.04 -8.03 15.09
CA ALA A 157 -2.16 -9.20 15.05
C ALA A 157 -0.82 -9.00 15.76
N HIS A 158 -0.36 -7.74 15.94
CA HIS A 158 0.86 -7.42 16.70
C HIS A 158 0.54 -6.74 18.04
N LEU A 159 -0.72 -6.76 18.46
CA LEU A 159 -1.13 -6.15 19.71
C LEU A 159 -0.70 -7.03 20.88
N GLU A 160 0.14 -6.48 21.75
CA GLU A 160 0.58 -7.20 22.95
C GLU A 160 -0.49 -7.13 24.04
N LYS A 161 -0.55 -8.16 24.90
CA LYS A 161 -1.51 -8.17 26.03
C LYS A 161 -1.21 -7.07 27.04
N SER A 162 0.07 -6.74 27.21
CA SER A 162 0.60 -5.63 28.02
C SER A 162 0.14 -4.25 27.53
N ALA A 163 -0.34 -4.15 26.29
CA ALA A 163 -0.83 -2.89 25.72
C ALA A 163 -2.15 -2.42 26.36
N LEU A 164 -2.87 -3.32 27.05
CA LEU A 164 -4.11 -2.99 27.75
C LEU A 164 -3.81 -2.74 29.24
N ASP A 165 -4.02 -1.51 29.68
CA ASP A 165 -3.87 -1.10 31.08
C ASP A 165 -5.07 -0.23 31.49
N GLN A 166 -5.69 -0.55 32.63
CA GLN A 166 -6.86 0.16 33.16
C GLN A 166 -7.92 0.52 32.10
N ASN A 167 -8.30 -0.45 31.27
CA ASN A 167 -9.27 -0.33 30.17
C ASN A 167 -8.82 0.51 28.97
N VAL A 168 -7.59 1.01 28.96
CA VAL A 168 -7.03 1.78 27.87
C VAL A 168 -6.04 0.92 27.10
N LEU A 169 -6.29 0.76 25.81
CA LEU A 169 -5.41 0.10 24.88
C LEU A 169 -4.45 1.13 24.26
N ARG A 170 -3.15 0.98 24.53
CA ARG A 170 -2.08 1.87 24.05
C ARG A 170 -1.15 1.13 23.11
N TYR A 171 -1.01 1.59 21.87
CA TYR A 171 -0.17 0.93 20.88
C TYR A 171 0.29 1.90 19.79
N ASN A 172 1.30 1.51 19.01
CA ASN A 172 1.73 2.27 17.83
C ASN A 172 1.17 1.61 16.56
N ARG A 173 0.48 2.38 15.71
CA ARG A 173 0.01 1.90 14.40
C ARG A 173 1.19 1.35 13.61
N ILE A 174 1.11 0.12 13.11
CA ILE A 174 2.20 -0.52 12.38
C ILE A 174 2.56 0.28 11.14
N LYS A 175 1.54 0.74 10.40
CA LYS A 175 1.70 1.41 9.10
C LYS A 175 2.31 2.80 9.22
N THR A 176 1.83 3.61 10.16
CA THR A 176 2.16 5.04 10.25
C THR A 176 3.06 5.37 11.44
N LYS A 177 3.28 4.41 12.36
CA LYS A 177 3.98 4.59 13.63
C LYS A 177 3.34 5.62 14.56
N THR A 178 2.11 6.01 14.28
CA THR A 178 1.33 6.95 15.10
C THR A 178 0.94 6.27 16.41
N PRO A 179 1.20 6.89 17.57
CA PRO A 179 0.73 6.38 18.86
C PRO A 179 -0.80 6.50 18.93
N MET A 180 -1.44 5.47 19.47
CA MET A 180 -2.88 5.37 19.65
C MET A 180 -3.18 5.08 21.12
N SER A 181 -4.29 5.63 21.60
CA SER A 181 -4.85 5.37 22.91
C SER A 181 -6.36 5.23 22.74
N VAL A 182 -6.91 4.06 23.07
CA VAL A 182 -8.32 3.73 22.86
C VAL A 182 -8.88 3.12 24.14
N GLU A 183 -9.90 3.73 24.71
CA GLU A 183 -10.65 3.11 25.81
C GLU A 183 -11.53 1.98 25.28
N ILE A 184 -11.56 0.84 25.98
CA ILE A 184 -12.30 -0.35 25.55
C ILE A 184 -13.45 -0.67 26.50
N LEU A 185 -14.55 -1.15 25.92
CA LEU A 185 -15.74 -1.59 26.66
C LEU A 185 -15.52 -2.95 27.33
N ASP A 186 -16.30 -3.25 28.36
CA ASP A 186 -16.27 -4.56 29.04
C ASP A 186 -16.60 -5.73 28.10
N THR A 187 -17.49 -5.50 27.13
CA THR A 187 -17.79 -6.47 26.07
C THR A 187 -16.57 -6.86 25.25
N ALA A 188 -15.63 -5.94 25.03
CA ALA A 188 -14.38 -6.23 24.34
C ALA A 188 -13.45 -7.09 25.21
N LYS A 189 -13.41 -6.85 26.53
CA LYS A 189 -12.61 -7.67 27.47
C LYS A 189 -13.11 -9.11 27.52
N GLU A 190 -14.42 -9.31 27.57
CA GLU A 190 -15.03 -10.64 27.51
C GLU A 190 -14.64 -11.38 26.22
N MET A 191 -14.70 -10.69 25.07
CA MET A 191 -14.28 -11.25 23.79
C MET A 191 -12.79 -11.61 23.76
N ILE A 192 -11.92 -10.75 24.29
CA ILE A 192 -10.48 -11.03 24.42
C ILE A 192 -10.28 -12.32 25.23
N ASN A 193 -11.00 -12.48 26.34
CA ASN A 193 -10.88 -13.67 27.18
C ASN A 193 -11.37 -14.93 26.47
N ARG A 194 -12.49 -14.88 25.74
CA ARG A 194 -12.98 -16.01 24.93
C ARG A 194 -11.98 -16.45 23.86
N LEU A 195 -11.29 -15.49 23.23
CA LEU A 195 -10.24 -15.79 22.24
C LEU A 195 -8.94 -16.34 22.85
N ARG A 196 -8.77 -16.28 24.18
CA ARG A 196 -7.62 -16.85 24.89
C ARG A 196 -7.86 -18.30 25.33
N SER A 197 -9.12 -18.70 25.52
CA SER A 197 -9.50 -20.00 26.07
C SER A 197 -9.59 -21.14 25.03
N ASN A 198 -9.36 -20.85 23.75
CA ASN A 198 -9.38 -21.77 22.61
C ASN A 198 -8.10 -21.63 21.77
#